data_AF-A0A8T0PDH7-F1
#
_entry.id   AF-A0A8T0PDH7-F1
#
_cell.length_a   1.000
_cell.length_b   1.000
_cell.length_c   1.000
_cell.angle_alpha   90.00
_cell.angle_beta   90.00
_cell.angle_gamma   90.00
#
_symmetry.space_group_name_H-M   'P 1'
#
loop_
_entity.id
_entity.type
_entity.pdbx_description
1 polymer ?
#
loop_
_entity_poly.entity_id
_entity_poly.type
_entity_poly.pdbx_seq_one_letter_code
_entity_poly.pdbx_strand_id
1 'polypeptide(L)'
;MMQVFSLRLSSYKSKSYPISIYGIFAVRDDLKPLRNYVFNRSRDNPVMIHQDSLALPLRSPCRGMYVVDRALLEVDLWVKKEGDGSTDEQLLSMYVEIDSGSNLKKTLTGRIHSEDCILDMDYMFLAVGVEVVIQVFTAVDSPHHVRFFASSSCFDKEIVIF
;
A
#
# COMPACT_ATOMS: atom_id res chain seq x y z
N MET A 1 -8.59 -10.67 -10.26
CA MET A 1 -8.37 -9.99 -8.97
C MET A 1 -6.99 -9.35 -8.94
N MET A 2 -6.83 -8.22 -8.25
CA MET A 2 -5.53 -7.58 -8.01
C MET A 2 -5.14 -7.75 -6.54
N GLN A 3 -3.84 -7.89 -6.28
CA GLN A 3 -3.27 -7.88 -4.94
C GLN A 3 -2.05 -6.95 -4.90
N VAL A 4 -2.00 -6.07 -3.90
CA VAL A 4 -0.86 -5.18 -3.63
C VAL A 4 -0.04 -5.79 -2.49
N PHE A 5 1.28 -5.91 -2.70
CA PHE A 5 2.21 -6.52 -1.76
C PHE A 5 3.08 -5.49 -1.04
N SER A 6 3.37 -4.36 -1.67
CA SER A 6 4.19 -3.30 -1.07
C SER A 6 3.83 -1.93 -1.63
N LEU A 7 4.05 -0.91 -0.81
CA LEU A 7 4.08 0.50 -1.19
C LEU A 7 5.35 1.08 -0.56
N ARG A 8 6.24 1.66 -1.37
CA ARG A 8 7.54 2.13 -0.91
C ARG A 8 7.92 3.44 -1.58
N LEU A 9 8.41 4.40 -0.79
CA LEU A 9 9.05 5.58 -1.35
C LEU A 9 10.44 5.18 -1.83
N SER A 10 10.72 5.30 -3.12
CA SER A 10 12.03 4.94 -3.69
C SER A 10 12.92 6.17 -3.88
N SER A 11 12.33 7.35 -3.98
CA SER A 11 13.02 8.63 -3.98
C SER A 11 12.16 9.70 -3.31
N TYR A 12 12.81 10.57 -2.53
CA TYR A 12 12.23 11.79 -1.99
C TYR A 12 13.33 12.86 -1.99
N LYS A 13 13.10 14.02 -2.63
CA LYS A 13 14.14 15.05 -2.81
C LYS A 13 14.67 15.61 -1.49
N SER A 14 13.81 15.76 -0.48
CA SER A 14 14.26 16.21 0.85
C SER A 14 14.81 15.02 1.66
N LYS A 15 16.06 15.10 2.10
CA LYS A 15 16.72 14.03 2.88
C LYS A 15 16.55 14.18 4.40
N SER A 16 15.62 15.01 4.86
CA SER A 16 15.39 15.26 6.29
C SER A 16 14.52 14.18 6.93
N TYR A 17 15.03 12.95 7.02
CA TYR A 17 14.36 11.88 7.77
C TYR A 17 14.55 12.07 9.29
N PRO A 18 13.62 11.60 10.14
CA PRO A 18 12.36 10.94 9.76
C PRO A 18 11.31 11.93 9.24
N ILE A 19 10.41 11.45 8.39
CA ILE A 19 9.28 12.22 7.87
C ILE A 19 7.95 11.61 8.32
N SER A 20 6.99 12.47 8.66
CA SER A 20 5.64 12.04 9.05
C SER A 20 4.72 12.09 7.84
N ILE A 21 4.21 10.95 7.39
CA ILE A 21 3.40 10.83 6.18
C ILE A 21 1.95 10.50 6.52
N TYR A 22 1.02 11.17 5.85
CA TYR A 22 -0.39 10.84 5.90
C TYR A 22 -1.03 10.92 4.50
N GLY A 23 -2.30 10.53 4.41
CA GLY A 23 -3.07 10.53 3.18
C GLY A 23 -3.58 9.13 2.83
N ILE A 24 -3.84 8.92 1.54
CA ILE A 24 -4.49 7.73 1.02
C ILE A 24 -3.75 7.14 -0.18
N PHE A 25 -3.81 5.82 -0.26
CA PHE A 25 -3.65 5.06 -1.48
C PHE A 25 -4.85 4.12 -1.58
N ALA A 26 -5.67 4.28 -2.61
CA ALA A 26 -6.85 3.46 -2.82
C ALA A 26 -6.88 2.87 -4.23
N VAL A 27 -7.34 1.63 -4.33
CA VAL A 27 -7.68 1.00 -5.60
C VAL A 27 -9.19 1.11 -5.80
N ARG A 28 -9.61 1.54 -6.98
CA ARG A 28 -10.99 1.50 -7.44
C ARG A 28 -11.09 0.43 -8.52
N ASP A 29 -11.84 -0.61 -8.20
CA ASP A 29 -11.99 -1.82 -9.00
C ASP A 29 -13.28 -1.78 -9.85
N ASP A 30 -13.38 -2.66 -10.84
CA ASP A 30 -14.50 -2.69 -11.81
C ASP A 30 -15.83 -3.11 -11.17
N LEU A 31 -15.79 -3.97 -10.15
CA LEU A 31 -16.99 -4.51 -9.51
C LEU A 31 -17.68 -3.46 -8.64
N LYS A 32 -16.89 -2.66 -7.92
CA LYS A 32 -17.37 -1.59 -7.05
C LYS A 32 -16.35 -0.45 -7.08
N PRO A 33 -16.54 0.60 -7.90
CA PRO A 33 -15.56 1.67 -8.12
C PRO A 33 -15.45 2.68 -6.95
N LEU A 34 -15.72 2.23 -5.72
CA LEU A 34 -15.47 2.99 -4.49
C LEU A 34 -14.03 2.74 -4.00
N ARG A 35 -13.47 3.68 -3.25
CA ARG A 35 -12.12 3.55 -2.67
C ARG A 35 -11.99 2.24 -1.87
N ASN A 36 -11.04 1.40 -2.25
CA ASN A 36 -10.56 0.28 -1.46
C ASN A 36 -9.16 0.63 -0.95
N TYR A 37 -9.06 1.03 0.31
CA TYR A 37 -7.83 1.60 0.86
C TYR A 37 -6.76 0.54 1.08
N VAL A 38 -5.61 0.74 0.45
CA VAL A 38 -4.37 -0.01 0.70
C VAL A 38 -3.48 0.74 1.68
N PHE A 39 -3.53 2.07 1.66
CA PHE A 39 -2.96 2.96 2.68
C PHE A 39 -4.02 4.01 3.04
N ASN A 40 -4.18 4.29 4.33
CA ASN A 40 -5.10 5.32 4.82
C ASN A 40 -4.66 5.79 6.21
N ARG A 41 -4.09 6.99 6.28
CA ARG A 41 -3.69 7.64 7.53
C ARG A 41 -4.22 9.07 7.52
N SER A 42 -4.87 9.48 8.60
CA SER A 42 -5.28 10.88 8.78
C SER A 42 -4.06 11.72 9.16
N ARG A 43 -4.16 13.04 8.97
CA ARG A 43 -3.14 14.00 9.41
C ARG A 43 -2.84 13.91 10.92
N ASP A 44 -3.85 13.58 11.73
CA ASP A 44 -3.71 13.44 13.18
C ASP A 44 -3.03 12.13 13.61
N ASN A 45 -2.95 11.15 12.70
CA ASN A 45 -2.31 9.85 12.93
C ASN A 45 -1.40 9.47 11.75
N PRO A 46 -0.34 10.26 11.48
CA PRO A 46 0.60 9.99 10.40
C PRO A 46 1.47 8.78 10.73
N VAL A 47 2.10 8.18 9.71
CA VAL A 47 3.15 7.20 9.90
C VAL A 47 4.52 7.89 9.82
N MET A 48 5.41 7.58 10.76
CA MET A 48 6.81 8.02 10.68
C MET A 48 7.60 7.07 9.78
N ILE A 49 8.24 7.63 8.77
CA ILE A 49 9.11 6.91 7.83
C ILE A 49 10.56 7.32 8.12
N HIS A 50 11.43 6.32 8.22
CA HIS A 50 12.85 6.47 8.51
C HIS A 50 13.68 6.13 7.27
N GLN A 51 14.92 6.59 7.21
CA GLN A 51 15.77 6.42 6.03
C GLN A 51 16.11 4.94 5.72
N ASP A 52 16.15 4.10 6.76
CA ASP A 52 16.39 2.66 6.68
C ASP A 52 15.16 1.86 6.21
N SER A 53 13.94 2.41 6.38
CA SER A 53 12.69 1.79 5.97
C SER A 53 11.74 2.79 5.35
N LEU A 54 11.67 2.77 4.01
CA LEU A 54 10.82 3.64 3.19
C LEU A 54 9.46 3.00 2.85
N ALA A 55 9.09 1.92 3.54
CA ALA A 55 7.85 1.19 3.28
C ALA A 55 6.66 1.86 3.99
N LEU A 56 5.58 2.10 3.24
CA LEU A 56 4.31 2.51 3.82
C LEU A 56 3.59 1.27 4.37
N PRO A 57 3.06 1.30 5.60
CA PRO A 57 2.34 0.18 6.17
C PRO A 57 1.04 -0.06 5.39
N LEU A 58 0.90 -1.25 4.84
CA LEU A 58 -0.31 -1.64 4.14
C LEU A 58 -1.44 -1.88 5.14
N ARG A 59 -2.65 -1.55 4.71
CA ARG A 59 -3.90 -1.92 5.37
C ARG A 59 -4.50 -3.12 4.63
N SER A 60 -5.14 -4.02 5.38
CA SER A 60 -6.01 -5.02 4.79
C SER A 60 -7.10 -4.32 3.97
N PRO A 61 -7.21 -4.61 2.66
CA PRO A 61 -8.31 -4.12 1.85
C PRO A 61 -9.65 -4.52 2.45
N CYS A 62 -10.69 -3.71 2.28
CA CYS A 62 -12.01 -4.03 2.81
C CYS A 62 -12.75 -5.11 1.99
N ARG A 63 -12.20 -5.44 0.81
CA ARG A 63 -12.71 -6.42 -0.13
C ARG A 63 -11.62 -6.79 -1.15
N GLY A 64 -11.83 -7.85 -1.92
CA GLY A 64 -11.04 -8.21 -3.08
C GLY A 64 -11.13 -7.15 -4.17
N MET A 65 -10.00 -6.86 -4.82
CA MET A 65 -9.93 -5.90 -5.92
C MET A 65 -10.24 -6.63 -7.23
N TYR A 66 -11.45 -6.49 -7.75
CA TYR A 66 -11.88 -7.16 -8.98
C TYR A 66 -11.53 -6.31 -10.22
N VAL A 67 -10.56 -6.78 -11.01
CA VAL A 67 -10.07 -6.08 -12.19
C VAL A 67 -10.26 -7.00 -13.39
N VAL A 68 -11.05 -6.55 -14.36
CA VAL A 68 -11.30 -7.21 -15.66
C VAL A 68 -10.33 -6.68 -16.70
N ASP A 69 -10.26 -5.35 -16.82
CA ASP A 69 -9.38 -4.67 -17.77
C ASP A 69 -8.45 -3.73 -17.02
N ARG A 70 -9.02 -2.77 -16.27
CA ARG A 70 -8.27 -1.69 -15.63
C ARG A 70 -8.66 -1.50 -14.17
N ALA A 71 -7.74 -0.98 -13.39
CA ALA A 71 -8.02 -0.43 -12.07
C ALA A 71 -7.57 1.03 -12.02
N LEU A 72 -8.32 1.86 -11.31
CA LEU A 72 -7.92 3.24 -11.04
C LEU A 72 -7.27 3.31 -9.66
N LEU A 73 -6.01 3.71 -9.63
CA LEU A 73 -5.29 4.06 -8.42
C LEU A 73 -5.59 5.53 -8.09
N GLU A 74 -6.00 5.78 -6.86
CA GLU A 74 -6.16 7.13 -6.32
C GLU A 74 -5.12 7.31 -5.22
N VAL A 75 -4.20 8.25 -5.43
CA VAL A 75 -3.07 8.52 -4.55
C VAL A 75 -3.09 9.97 -4.13
N ASP A 76 -3.10 10.22 -2.83
CA ASP A 76 -2.95 11.55 -2.25
C ASP A 76 -2.14 11.42 -0.96
N LEU A 77 -0.87 11.80 -1.00
CA LEU A 77 0.10 11.61 0.09
C LEU A 77 0.78 12.93 0.44
N TRP A 78 0.95 13.15 1.74
CA TRP A 78 1.43 14.40 2.30
C TRP A 78 2.49 14.15 3.37
N VAL A 79 3.48 15.02 3.46
CA VAL A 79 4.38 15.12 4.62
C VAL A 79 3.82 16.17 5.57
N LYS A 80 3.51 15.73 6.79
CA LYS A 80 3.14 16.62 7.90
C LYS A 80 4.35 17.44 8.33
N LYS A 81 4.18 18.75 8.45
CA LYS A 81 5.14 19.65 9.10
C LYS A 81 4.63 20.04 10.50
N GLU A 82 5.56 20.20 11.44
CA GLU A 82 5.25 20.53 12.85
C GLU A 82 5.92 21.84 13.25
N GLY A 83 5.22 22.64 14.08
CA GLY A 83 5.83 23.65 14.95
C GLY A 83 6.26 24.99 14.34
N ASP A 84 6.52 25.11 13.04
CA ASP A 84 7.08 26.34 12.44
C ASP A 84 6.08 27.19 11.63
N GLY A 85 4.81 26.77 11.56
CA GLY A 85 3.79 27.43 10.74
C GLY A 85 3.92 27.14 9.24
N SER A 86 4.86 26.28 8.84
CA SER A 86 4.92 25.78 7.47
C SER A 86 3.72 24.89 7.17
N THR A 87 3.19 25.02 5.95
CA THR A 87 2.13 24.15 5.48
C THR A 87 2.68 22.76 5.19
N ASP A 88 1.84 21.75 5.39
CA ASP A 88 2.17 20.40 4.95
C ASP A 88 2.55 20.37 3.47
N GLU A 89 3.46 19.45 3.13
CA GLU A 89 4.03 19.33 1.80
C GLU A 89 3.34 18.18 1.07
N GLN A 90 2.75 18.45 -0.09
CA GLN A 90 2.12 17.42 -0.91
C GLN A 90 3.20 16.62 -1.66
N LEU A 91 3.29 15.31 -1.42
CA LEU A 91 4.23 14.42 -2.11
C LEU A 91 3.69 13.97 -3.47
N LEU A 92 2.44 13.53 -3.47
CA LEU A 92 1.76 12.89 -4.59
C LEU A 92 0.28 13.22 -4.50
N SER A 93 -0.33 13.67 -5.59
CA SER A 93 -1.79 13.78 -5.72
C SER A 93 -2.18 13.52 -7.16
N MET A 94 -2.62 12.30 -7.45
CA MET A 94 -2.95 11.90 -8.81
C MET A 94 -3.85 10.67 -8.87
N TYR A 95 -4.41 10.49 -10.06
CA TYR A 95 -5.12 9.29 -10.47
C TYR A 95 -4.29 8.57 -11.53
N VAL A 96 -4.10 7.26 -11.39
CA VAL A 96 -3.32 6.43 -12.32
C VAL A 96 -4.16 5.23 -12.72
N GLU A 97 -4.36 5.03 -14.01
CA GLU A 97 -4.93 3.78 -14.52
C GLU A 97 -3.84 2.72 -14.67
N ILE A 98 -4.13 1.51 -14.19
CA ILE A 98 -3.30 0.33 -14.44
C ILE A 98 -4.11 -0.69 -15.23
N ASP A 99 -3.48 -1.25 -16.26
CA ASP A 99 -4.07 -2.23 -17.15
C ASP A 99 -3.59 -3.63 -16.76
N SER A 100 -4.52 -4.57 -16.66
CA SER A 100 -4.20 -5.96 -16.34
C SER A 100 -3.48 -6.69 -17.48
N GLY A 101 -3.80 -6.33 -18.72
CA GLY A 101 -3.27 -6.88 -19.95
C GLY A 101 -3.20 -8.41 -19.93
N SER A 102 -2.10 -8.94 -20.46
CA SER A 102 -1.78 -10.37 -20.38
C SER A 102 -0.91 -10.74 -19.17
N ASN A 103 -0.78 -9.87 -18.17
CA ASN A 103 0.21 -10.00 -17.09
C ASN A 103 -0.35 -10.74 -15.85
N LEU A 104 -1.04 -11.85 -16.10
CA LEU A 104 -1.61 -12.69 -15.05
C LEU A 104 -0.52 -13.53 -14.38
N LYS A 105 -0.64 -13.69 -13.05
CA LYS A 105 0.26 -14.50 -12.20
C LYS A 105 1.73 -14.09 -12.26
N LYS A 106 2.02 -12.82 -12.52
CA LYS A 106 3.36 -12.23 -12.48
C LYS A 106 3.36 -11.10 -11.48
N THR A 107 4.41 -11.06 -10.65
CA THR A 107 4.66 -9.87 -9.81
C THR A 107 5.14 -8.75 -10.71
N LEU A 108 4.49 -7.60 -10.61
CA LEU A 108 4.80 -6.37 -11.33
C LEU A 108 5.23 -5.31 -10.33
N THR A 109 6.16 -4.47 -10.74
CA THR A 109 6.52 -3.25 -9.99
C THR A 109 6.06 -2.05 -10.81
N GLY A 110 5.07 -1.33 -10.28
CA GLY A 110 4.62 -0.05 -10.81
C GLY A 110 5.38 1.08 -10.13
N ARG A 111 5.70 2.14 -10.87
CA ARG A 111 6.30 3.35 -10.31
C ARG A 111 5.44 4.55 -10.64
N ILE A 112 5.07 5.29 -9.60
CA ILE A 112 4.27 6.50 -9.69
C ILE A 112 5.19 7.67 -9.37
N HIS A 113 5.31 8.60 -10.32
CA HIS A 113 6.28 9.69 -10.28
C HIS A 113 5.58 11.02 -10.02
N SER A 114 6.09 11.79 -9.05
CA SER A 114 5.90 13.24 -8.98
C SER A 114 7.24 13.95 -9.18
N GLU A 115 7.22 15.29 -9.17
CA GLU A 115 8.45 16.07 -9.27
C GLU A 115 9.44 15.75 -8.14
N ASP A 116 8.94 15.47 -6.95
CA ASP A 116 9.75 15.38 -5.73
C ASP A 116 9.80 13.97 -5.12
N CYS A 117 8.99 13.04 -5.64
CA CYS A 117 8.84 11.72 -5.08
C CYS A 117 8.64 10.62 -6.14
N ILE A 118 9.12 9.41 -5.84
CA ILE A 118 8.74 8.19 -6.55
C ILE A 118 8.15 7.21 -5.56
N LEU A 119 6.93 6.76 -5.84
CA LEU A 119 6.24 5.71 -5.10
C LEU A 119 6.24 4.43 -5.93
N ASP A 120 6.95 3.43 -5.44
CA ASP A 120 6.96 2.08 -6.01
C ASP A 120 5.84 1.25 -5.38
N MET A 121 5.17 0.45 -6.20
CA MET A 121 4.16 -0.51 -5.79
C MET A 121 4.49 -1.88 -6.38
N ASP A 122 4.64 -2.91 -5.54
CA ASP A 122 4.64 -4.29 -6.01
C ASP A 122 3.23 -4.85 -5.94
N TYR A 123 2.76 -5.46 -7.03
CA TYR A 123 1.42 -5.98 -7.16
C TYR A 123 1.34 -7.13 -8.17
N MET A 124 0.20 -7.81 -8.23
CA MET A 124 -0.06 -8.85 -9.21
C MET A 124 -1.54 -8.93 -9.57
N PHE A 125 -1.82 -9.29 -10.82
CA PHE A 125 -3.14 -9.71 -11.26
C PHE A 125 -3.28 -11.23 -11.23
N LEU A 126 -4.33 -11.70 -10.59
CA LEU A 126 -4.71 -13.08 -10.41
C LEU A 126 -5.93 -13.39 -11.27
N ALA A 127 -5.78 -14.37 -12.17
CA ALA A 127 -6.87 -14.84 -13.04
C ALA A 127 -8.05 -15.40 -12.21
N VAL A 128 -7.72 -16.15 -11.16
CA VAL A 128 -8.65 -16.67 -10.18
C VAL A 128 -8.05 -16.39 -8.81
N GLY A 129 -8.80 -15.70 -7.97
CA GLY A 129 -8.42 -15.36 -6.60
C GLY A 129 -9.64 -15.47 -5.70
N VAL A 130 -9.40 -15.81 -4.43
CA VAL A 130 -10.42 -15.83 -3.40
C VAL A 130 -9.92 -14.96 -2.27
N GLU A 131 -10.77 -14.06 -1.77
CA GLU A 131 -10.51 -13.34 -0.53
C GLU A 131 -10.97 -14.22 0.65
N VAL A 132 -10.09 -14.40 1.63
CA VAL A 132 -10.38 -15.18 2.83
C VAL A 132 -9.91 -14.39 4.05
N VAL A 133 -10.76 -14.35 5.08
CA VAL A 133 -10.41 -13.82 6.40
C VAL A 133 -10.02 -15.00 7.29
N ILE A 134 -8.80 -14.97 7.82
CA ILE A 134 -8.32 -15.95 8.80
C ILE A 134 -8.31 -15.27 10.17
N GLN A 135 -9.16 -15.73 11.09
CA GLN A 135 -9.13 -15.29 12.48
C GLN A 135 -8.31 -16.29 13.29
N VAL A 136 -7.28 -15.80 13.98
CA VAL A 136 -6.47 -16.62 14.88
C VAL A 136 -6.71 -16.17 16.31
N PHE A 137 -7.06 -17.11 17.18
CA PHE A 137 -7.19 -16.90 18.61
C PHE A 137 -6.02 -17.59 19.30
N THR A 138 -5.32 -16.85 20.15
CA THR A 138 -4.26 -17.40 21.00
C THR A 138 -4.69 -17.24 22.45
N ALA A 139 -4.74 -18.34 23.20
CA ALA A 139 -4.81 -18.29 24.66
C ALA A 139 -3.37 -18.19 25.16
N VAL A 140 -3.02 -17.11 25.86
CA VAL A 140 -1.63 -16.90 26.28
C VAL A 140 -1.55 -16.58 27.77
N ASP A 141 -0.85 -17.42 28.52
CA ASP A 141 -0.61 -17.27 29.96
C ASP A 141 0.68 -16.47 30.28
N SER A 142 1.47 -16.09 29.26
CA SER A 142 2.72 -15.32 29.39
C SER A 142 3.13 -14.63 28.07
N PRO A 143 4.00 -13.61 28.03
CA PRO A 143 4.32 -12.89 26.80
C PRO A 143 5.14 -13.74 25.81
N HIS A 144 4.64 -13.88 24.57
CA HIS A 144 5.33 -14.54 23.46
C HIS A 144 5.31 -13.67 22.19
N HIS A 145 6.39 -13.76 21.40
CA HIS A 145 6.43 -13.20 20.04
C HIS A 145 5.83 -14.21 19.06
N VAL A 146 4.62 -13.94 18.59
CA VAL A 146 3.95 -14.74 17.54
C VAL A 146 4.15 -14.02 16.20
N ARG A 147 4.41 -14.79 15.13
CA ARG A 147 4.42 -14.28 13.75
C ARG A 147 3.49 -15.12 12.89
N PHE A 148 2.73 -14.46 12.03
CA PHE A 148 1.88 -15.14 11.04
C PHE A 148 2.43 -14.96 9.63
N PHE A 149 2.53 -16.08 8.92
CA PHE A 149 2.94 -16.12 7.52
C PHE A 149 1.80 -16.72 6.69
N ALA A 150 1.50 -16.11 5.55
CA ALA A 150 0.73 -16.75 4.50
C ALA A 150 1.60 -16.92 3.26
N SER A 151 1.46 -18.09 2.64
CA SER A 151 2.02 -18.39 1.33
C SER A 151 0.87 -18.66 0.36
N SER A 152 1.11 -18.35 -0.91
CA SER A 152 0.20 -18.67 -1.99
C SER A 152 1.01 -19.25 -3.14
N SER A 153 0.44 -20.22 -3.86
CA SER A 153 1.11 -20.86 -5.01
C SER A 153 1.39 -19.90 -6.17
N CYS A 154 0.88 -18.67 -6.11
CA CYS A 154 1.09 -17.64 -7.12
C CYS A 154 2.12 -16.56 -6.71
N PHE A 155 2.65 -16.60 -5.50
CA PHE A 155 3.58 -15.59 -5.00
C PHE A 155 4.66 -16.24 -4.13
N ASP A 156 5.89 -16.23 -4.63
CA ASP A 156 7.01 -16.98 -4.02
C ASP A 156 7.58 -16.32 -2.76
N LYS A 157 7.20 -15.07 -2.46
CA LYS A 157 7.67 -14.37 -1.26
C LYS A 157 6.68 -14.55 -0.11
N GLU A 158 7.20 -14.69 1.10
CA GLU A 158 6.38 -14.65 2.30
C GLU A 158 5.79 -13.25 2.50
N ILE A 159 4.48 -13.19 2.74
CA ILE A 159 3.81 -11.98 3.15
C ILE A 159 3.70 -12.05 4.67
N VAL A 160 4.41 -11.16 5.37
CA VAL A 160 4.32 -11.04 6.83
C VAL A 160 2.98 -10.41 7.17
N ILE A 161 2.16 -11.13 7.92
CA ILE A 161 0.81 -10.71 8.29
C ILE A 161 0.78 -10.42 9.80
N PHE A 162 1.59 -9.45 10.24
CA PHE A 162 1.79 -9.04 11.64
C PHE A 162 2.80 -9.89 12.43
#